data_AF-A0A838IFL3-F1
#
_entry.id   AF-A0A838IFL3-F1
#
_cell.length_a   1.000
_cell.length_b   1.000
_cell.length_c   1.000
_cell.angle_alpha   90.00
_cell.angle_beta   90.00
_cell.angle_gamma   90.00
#
_symmetry.space_group_name_H-M   'P 1'
#
loop_
_entity.id
_entity.type
_entity.pdbx_description
1 polymer ?
#
loop_
_entity_poly.entity_id
_entity_poly.type
_entity_poly.pdbx_seq_one_letter_code
_entity_poly.pdbx_strand_id
1 'polypeptide(L)'
;MMKSPITSHVLDTALGRPAAGIEAVLEYEVSLNVWNELARSITNDDGRITDLLPPGEPAQPGSYRLTFNVAPYLHATNTPGFYSQIPIIFTLTDPAAHYHIPLLLSPFGYSTYRGS
;
A
#
# COMPACT_ATOMS: atom_id res chain seq x y z
N MET A 1 -17.61 9.36 -8.78
CA MET A 1 -17.06 9.12 -7.42
C MET A 1 -15.75 9.89 -7.30
N MET A 2 -15.48 10.52 -6.15
CA MET A 2 -14.17 11.12 -5.90
C MET A 2 -13.11 10.02 -5.82
N LYS A 3 -11.96 10.25 -6.46
CA LYS A 3 -10.81 9.34 -6.42
C LYS A 3 -10.15 9.46 -5.04
N SER A 4 -9.76 8.35 -4.43
CA SER A 4 -9.02 8.39 -3.16
C SER A 4 -7.74 9.24 -3.32
N PRO A 5 -7.41 10.12 -2.35
CA PRO A 5 -6.19 10.92 -2.41
C PRO A 5 -4.94 10.06 -2.20
N ILE A 6 -5.07 8.87 -1.63
CA ILE A 6 -3.99 7.89 -1.49
C ILE A 6 -4.36 6.65 -2.32
N THR A 7 -3.47 6.21 -3.21
CA THR A 7 -3.65 4.98 -3.99
C THR A 7 -2.37 4.15 -4.00
N SER A 8 -2.50 2.88 -4.35
CA SER A 8 -1.35 1.98 -4.49
C SER A 8 -1.48 1.07 -5.70
N HIS A 9 -0.35 0.53 -6.12
CA HIS A 9 -0.23 -0.47 -7.17
C HIS A 9 0.93 -1.41 -6.81
N VAL A 10 0.64 -2.70 -6.72
CA VAL A 10 1.62 -3.73 -6.40
C VAL A 10 1.93 -4.53 -7.65
N LEU A 11 3.21 -4.55 -8.02
CA LEU A 11 3.74 -5.31 -9.14
C LEU A 11 4.68 -6.40 -8.63
N ASP A 12 4.43 -7.64 -9.04
CA ASP A 12 5.38 -8.73 -8.89
C ASP A 12 6.38 -8.66 -10.05
N THR A 13 7.58 -8.21 -9.73
CA THR A 13 8.66 -8.04 -10.71
C THR A 13 9.38 -9.34 -11.06
N ALA A 14 9.23 -10.38 -10.24
CA ALA A 14 9.77 -11.70 -10.55
C ALA A 14 8.91 -12.45 -11.56
N LEU A 15 7.59 -12.26 -11.49
CA LEU A 15 6.62 -12.86 -12.44
C LEU A 15 6.20 -11.91 -13.57
N GLY A 16 6.59 -10.62 -13.50
CA GLY A 16 6.28 -9.62 -14.50
C GLY A 16 4.78 -9.29 -14.62
N ARG A 17 4.05 -9.28 -13.50
CA ARG A 17 2.59 -9.08 -13.49
C ARG A 17 2.10 -8.31 -12.27
N PRO A 18 0.87 -7.76 -12.29
CA PRO A 18 0.25 -7.22 -11.08
C PRO A 18 0.07 -8.29 -9.99
N ALA A 19 0.28 -7.89 -8.75
CA ALA A 19 0.14 -8.77 -7.59
C ALA A 19 -1.25 -8.56 -6.96
N ALA A 20 -2.22 -9.34 -7.41
CA ALA A 20 -3.59 -9.32 -6.92
C ALA A 20 -3.75 -10.08 -5.59
N GLY A 21 -4.78 -9.73 -4.80
CA GLY A 21 -5.14 -10.45 -3.58
C GLY A 21 -4.23 -10.17 -2.36
N ILE A 22 -3.31 -9.22 -2.46
CA ILE A 22 -2.52 -8.73 -1.32
C ILE A 22 -3.38 -7.80 -0.47
N GLU A 23 -3.55 -8.15 0.80
CA GLU A 23 -4.14 -7.28 1.83
C GLU A 23 -3.19 -6.13 2.17
N ALA A 24 -3.73 -4.93 2.29
CA ALA A 24 -3.03 -3.76 2.77
C ALA A 24 -3.83 -3.03 3.87
N VAL A 25 -3.13 -2.54 4.88
CA VAL A 25 -3.71 -1.75 5.97
C VAL A 25 -3.11 -0.35 5.93
N LEU A 26 -3.97 0.67 5.86
CA LEU A 26 -3.59 2.08 5.97
C LEU A 26 -3.82 2.56 7.40
N GLU A 27 -2.79 3.17 7.98
CA GLU A 27 -2.81 3.72 9.33
C GLU A 27 -2.31 5.17 9.33
N TYR A 28 -2.73 5.94 10.33
CA TYR A 28 -2.29 7.32 10.58
C TYR A 28 -1.63 7.43 11.95
N GLU A 29 -0.54 8.18 12.04
CA GLU A 29 0.19 8.39 13.29
C GLU A 29 -0.53 9.44 14.16
N VAL A 30 -1.13 9.01 15.28
CA VAL A 30 -1.85 9.90 16.21
C VAL A 30 -0.96 10.47 17.31
N SER A 31 0.16 9.81 17.59
CA SER A 31 1.27 10.31 18.42
C SER A 31 2.53 9.49 18.10
N LEU A 32 3.69 9.86 18.62
CA LEU A 32 4.98 9.23 18.26
C LEU A 32 4.92 7.69 18.38
N ASN A 33 5.03 7.00 17.24
CA ASN A 33 4.91 5.55 17.08
C ASN A 33 3.56 4.92 17.49
N VAL A 34 2.51 5.72 17.63
CA VAL A 34 1.13 5.25 17.89
C VAL A 34 0.30 5.44 16.64
N TRP A 35 -0.17 4.33 16.08
CA TRP A 35 -0.83 4.25 14.79
C TRP A 35 -2.30 3.89 14.96
N ASN A 36 -3.18 4.60 14.26
CA ASN A 36 -4.62 4.31 14.19
C ASN A 36 -4.96 3.76 12.80
N GLU A 37 -5.57 2.58 12.73
CA GLU A 37 -6.07 2.01 11.47
C GLU A 37 -7.18 2.90 10.90
N LEU A 38 -6.99 3.31 9.64
CA LEU A 38 -7.98 4.08 8.89
C LEU A 38 -8.80 3.17 7.97
N ALA A 39 -8.13 2.24 7.30
CA ALA A 39 -8.76 1.36 6.33
C ALA A 39 -7.96 0.08 6.11
N ARG A 40 -8.67 -0.93 5.61
CA ARG A 40 -8.14 -2.21 5.14
C ARG A 40 -8.69 -2.50 3.76
N SER A 41 -7.81 -2.86 2.84
CA SER A 41 -8.14 -3.07 1.43
C SER A 41 -7.39 -4.27 0.87
N ILE A 42 -7.82 -4.75 -0.29
CA ILE A 42 -7.17 -5.83 -1.03
C ILE A 42 -6.88 -5.36 -2.44
N THR A 43 -5.68 -5.64 -2.94
CA THR A 43 -5.31 -5.36 -4.34
C THR A 43 -6.22 -6.12 -5.30
N ASN A 44 -6.76 -5.40 -6.29
CA ASN A 44 -7.60 -5.99 -7.34
C ASN A 44 -6.80 -6.79 -8.38
N ASP A 45 -7.44 -7.28 -9.43
CA ASP A 45 -6.80 -8.08 -10.50
C ASP A 45 -5.69 -7.33 -11.26
N ASP A 46 -5.70 -5.99 -11.23
CA ASP A 46 -4.63 -5.12 -11.75
C ASP A 46 -3.63 -4.72 -10.66
N GLY A 47 -3.61 -5.40 -9.51
CA GLY A 47 -2.69 -5.14 -8.40
C GLY A 47 -2.92 -3.80 -7.70
N ARG A 48 -4.05 -3.12 -7.95
CA ARG A 48 -4.31 -1.75 -7.47
C ARG A 48 -5.21 -1.71 -6.26
N ILE A 49 -5.04 -0.65 -5.47
CA ILE A 49 -6.01 -0.20 -4.48
C ILE A 49 -6.32 1.27 -4.76
N THR A 50 -7.58 1.56 -5.06
CA THR A 50 -8.04 2.89 -5.50
C THR A 50 -8.87 3.63 -4.45
N ASP A 51 -9.08 2.99 -3.31
CA ASP A 51 -10.00 3.34 -2.22
C ASP A 51 -9.36 3.11 -0.84
N LEU A 52 -8.06 3.44 -0.70
CA LEU A 52 -7.32 3.32 0.57
C LEU A 52 -7.86 4.21 1.69
N LEU A 53 -8.66 5.22 1.38
CA LEU A 53 -9.38 6.02 2.35
C LEU A 53 -10.89 5.87 2.13
N PRO A 54 -11.69 5.88 3.21
CA PRO A 54 -13.14 5.87 3.09
C PRO A 54 -13.65 7.00 2.18
N PRO A 55 -14.69 6.76 1.36
CA PRO A 55 -15.23 7.78 0.47
C PRO A 55 -15.63 9.05 1.23
N GLY A 56 -15.12 10.20 0.79
CA GLY A 56 -15.43 11.50 1.37
C GLY A 56 -14.53 11.92 2.54
N GLU A 57 -13.60 11.07 2.98
CA GLU A 57 -12.60 11.46 3.96
C GLU A 57 -11.41 12.16 3.28
N PRO A 58 -11.11 13.42 3.65
CA PRO A 58 -9.92 14.10 3.13
C PRO A 58 -8.66 13.50 3.74
N ALA A 59 -7.59 13.41 2.95
CA ALA A 59 -6.28 13.15 3.51
C ALA A 59 -5.85 14.34 4.39
N GLN A 60 -5.24 14.04 5.54
CA GLN A 60 -4.71 15.04 6.46
C GLN A 60 -3.19 15.13 6.29
N PRO A 61 -2.57 16.30 6.50
CA PRO A 61 -1.12 16.36 6.63
C PRO A 61 -0.67 15.53 7.83
N GLY A 62 0.37 14.72 7.67
CA GLY A 62 0.87 13.85 8.75
C GLY A 62 1.56 12.59 8.24
N SER A 63 1.96 11.74 9.17
CA SER A 63 2.59 10.45 8.86
C SER A 63 1.55 9.36 8.69
N TYR A 64 1.70 8.60 7.61
CA TYR A 64 0.90 7.43 7.29
C TYR A 64 1.78 6.20 7.24
N ARG A 65 1.18 5.04 7.52
CA ARG A 65 1.79 3.72 7.29
C ARG A 65 0.87 2.89 6.42
N LEU A 66 1.39 2.39 5.31
CA LEU A 66 0.70 1.42 4.44
C LEU A 66 1.44 0.08 4.54
N THR A 67 0.82 -0.91 5.18
CA THR A 67 1.43 -2.22 5.42
C THR A 67 0.83 -3.26 4.49
N PHE A 68 1.66 -3.87 3.65
CA PHE A 68 1.25 -4.96 2.74
C PHE A 68 1.54 -6.32 3.36
N ASN A 69 0.55 -7.21 3.39
CA ASN A 69 0.70 -8.60 3.84
C ASN A 69 1.05 -9.51 2.64
N VAL A 70 2.35 -9.67 2.38
CA VAL A 70 2.85 -10.29 1.15
C VAL A 70 3.10 -11.81 1.26
N ALA A 71 3.24 -12.34 2.48
CA ALA A 71 3.47 -13.78 2.69
C ALA A 71 2.42 -14.68 2.03
N PRO A 72 1.10 -14.44 2.19
CA PRO A 72 0.08 -15.28 1.56
C PRO A 72 0.19 -15.29 0.02
N TYR A 73 0.48 -14.13 -0.58
CA TYR A 73 0.67 -14.02 -2.02
C TYR A 73 1.91 -14.80 -2.50
N LEU A 74 3.06 -14.61 -1.85
CA LEU A 74 4.31 -15.30 -2.20
C LEU A 74 4.20 -16.83 -2.03
N HIS A 75 3.49 -17.28 -0.99
CA HIS A 75 3.18 -18.70 -0.81
C HIS A 75 2.29 -19.24 -1.94
N ALA A 76 1.22 -18.51 -2.30
CA ALA A 76 0.31 -18.91 -3.37
C ALA A 76 0.97 -18.96 -4.76
N THR A 77 2.03 -18.17 -4.98
CA THR A 77 2.83 -18.20 -6.21
C THR A 77 3.99 -19.20 -6.17
N ASN A 78 4.02 -20.12 -5.19
CA ASN A 78 5.09 -21.11 -4.98
C ASN A 78 6.49 -20.49 -4.96
N THR A 79 6.59 -19.25 -4.46
CA THR A 79 7.83 -18.49 -4.48
C THR A 79 8.28 -18.24 -3.05
N PRO A 80 9.36 -18.90 -2.57
CA PRO A 80 9.88 -18.65 -1.24
C PRO A 80 10.27 -17.17 -1.07
N GLY A 81 9.49 -16.46 -0.26
CA GLY A 81 9.67 -15.04 0.02
C GLY A 81 10.37 -14.80 1.36
N PHE A 82 11.23 -13.78 1.41
CA PHE A 82 11.89 -13.37 2.65
C PHE A 82 10.99 -12.50 3.54
N TYR A 83 10.09 -11.72 2.96
CA TYR A 83 9.26 -10.76 3.68
C TYR A 83 7.89 -11.37 4.03
N SER A 84 7.48 -11.24 5.29
CA SER A 84 6.11 -11.56 5.71
C SER A 84 5.15 -10.40 5.44
N GLN A 85 5.59 -9.20 5.84
CA GLN A 85 4.87 -7.94 5.68
C GLN A 85 5.85 -6.83 5.30
N ILE A 86 5.36 -5.81 4.60
CA ILE A 86 6.15 -4.66 4.16
C ILE A 86 5.43 -3.36 4.58
N PRO A 87 5.83 -2.73 5.70
CA PRO A 87 5.32 -1.40 6.07
C PRO A 87 6.05 -0.30 5.29
N ILE A 88 5.29 0.58 4.65
CA ILE A 88 5.80 1.79 4.01
C ILE A 88 5.30 2.99 4.82
N ILE A 89 6.22 3.72 5.45
CA ILE A 89 5.92 4.92 6.23
C ILE A 89 6.24 6.16 5.38
N PHE A 90 5.28 7.07 5.25
CA PHE A 90 5.40 8.26 4.41
C PHE A 90 4.64 9.46 5.00
N THR A 91 5.05 10.67 4.62
CA THR A 91 4.46 11.90 5.13
C THR A 91 3.70 12.64 4.02
N LEU A 92 2.47 13.04 4.32
CA LEU A 92 1.66 13.92 3.48
C LEU A 92 1.80 15.36 3.97
N THR A 93 1.98 16.29 3.03
CA THR A 93 2.12 17.72 3.34
C THR A 93 1.04 18.58 2.67
N ASP A 94 0.62 18.20 1.47
CA ASP A 94 -0.45 18.86 0.71
C ASP A 94 -1.70 17.97 0.66
N PRO A 95 -2.80 18.34 1.35
CA PRO A 95 -4.08 17.61 1.31
C PRO A 95 -4.77 17.58 -0.05
N ALA A 96 -4.45 18.51 -0.94
CA ALA A 96 -5.05 18.59 -2.27
C ALA A 96 -4.33 17.72 -3.30
N ALA A 97 -3.11 17.26 -2.99
CA ALA A 97 -2.34 16.39 -3.87
C ALA A 97 -2.83 14.93 -3.81
N HIS A 98 -2.62 14.23 -4.92
CA HIS A 98 -2.73 12.78 -4.98
C HIS A 98 -1.38 12.14 -4.62
N TYR A 99 -1.42 11.05 -3.87
CA TYR A 99 -0.26 10.30 -3.42
C TYR A 99 -0.38 8.85 -3.90
N HIS A 100 0.46 8.48 -4.86
CA HIS A 100 0.56 7.11 -5.32
C HIS A 100 1.75 6.42 -4.66
N ILE A 101 1.49 5.34 -3.91
CA ILE A 101 2.49 4.59 -3.14
C ILE A 101 2.62 3.17 -3.71
N PRO A 102 3.33 2.97 -4.84
CA PRO A 102 3.53 1.65 -5.43
C PRO A 102 4.47 0.76 -4.62
N LEU A 103 4.31 -0.55 -4.79
CA LEU A 103 5.22 -1.57 -4.28
C LEU A 103 5.66 -2.47 -5.44
N LEU A 104 6.97 -2.49 -5.72
CA LEU A 104 7.57 -3.42 -6.66
C LEU A 104 8.15 -4.57 -5.83
N LEU A 105 7.48 -5.71 -5.87
CA LEU A 105 7.79 -6.88 -5.07
C LEU A 105 8.65 -7.86 -5.86
N SER A 106 9.66 -8.39 -5.21
CA SER A 106 10.34 -9.63 -5.59
C SER A 106 10.54 -10.47 -4.32
N PRO A 107 10.94 -11.75 -4.42
CA PRO A 107 10.99 -12.63 -3.25
C PRO A 107 12.02 -12.21 -2.20
N PHE A 108 13.10 -11.53 -2.62
CA PHE A 108 14.23 -11.14 -1.76
C PHE A 108 14.60 -9.65 -1.87
N GLY A 109 13.76 -8.86 -2.51
CA GLY A 109 13.91 -7.41 -2.60
C GLY A 109 12.58 -6.74 -2.91
N TYR A 110 12.42 -5.49 -2.51
CA TYR A 110 11.32 -4.67 -2.97
C TYR A 110 11.79 -3.22 -3.14
N SER A 111 11.02 -2.44 -3.90
CA SER A 111 11.20 -1.00 -3.97
C SER A 111 9.85 -0.28 -3.94
N THR A 112 9.90 0.99 -3.53
CA THR A 112 8.78 1.92 -3.52
C THR A 112 9.28 3.30 -3.88
N TYR A 113 8.37 4.19 -4.27
CA TYR A 113 8.65 5.58 -4.59
C TYR A 113 7.36 6.41 -4.45
N ARG A 114 7.46 7.74 -4.49
CA ARG A 114 6.28 8.61 -4.62
C ARG A 114 5.90 8.72 -6.10
N GLY A 115 4.81 8.10 -6.50
CA GLY A 115 4.22 8.29 -7.83
C GLY A 115 3.39 9.58 -7.91
N SER A 116 3.17 10.06 -9.14
CA SER A 116 2.27 11.17 -9.48
C SER A 116 0.81 10.73 -9.54
#